data_AF-A0A519V2W6-F1
#
_entry.id   AF-A0A519V2W6-F1
#
_cell.length_a   1.000
_cell.length_b   1.000
_cell.length_c   1.000
_cell.angle_alpha   90.00
_cell.angle_beta   90.00
_cell.angle_gamma   90.00
#
_symmetry.space_group_name_H-M   'P 1'
#
loop_
_entity.id
_entity.type
_entity.pdbx_description
1 polymer ?
#
loop_
_entity_poly.entity_id
_entity_poly.type
_entity_poly.pdbx_seq_one_letter_code
_entity_poly.pdbx_strand_id
1 'polypeptide(L)' 'FRISDNLSGIKSFNGYIDGKWILMEFDTKTASLWHNFDERTTAGSHKFELVVTDMKDNVKRYAIDFSR' A
#
# COMPACT_ATOMS: atom_id res chain seq x y z
N PHE A 1 -5.24 1.42 5.37
CA PHE A 1 -5.31 2.72 4.68
C PHE A 1 -6.56 2.76 3.82
N ARG A 2 -7.34 3.84 3.87
CA ARG A 2 -8.51 3.99 2.98
C ARG A 2 -8.10 4.87 1.81
N ILE A 3 -8.02 4.28 0.63
CA ILE A 3 -7.72 5.03 -0.59
C ILE A 3 -9.06 5.52 -1.10
N SER A 4 -9.56 6.63 -0.54
CA SER A 4 -10.88 7.18 -0.90
C SER A 4 -10.98 7.65 -2.36
N ASP A 5 -9.87 7.66 -3.09
CA ASP A 5 -9.81 8.03 -4.50
C ASP A 5 -10.25 6.85 -5.35
N ASN A 6 -11.58 6.67 -5.46
CA ASN A 6 -12.29 6.01 -6.55
C ASN A 6 -11.46 4.93 -7.31
N LEU A 7 -11.10 3.83 -6.65
CA LEU A 7 -10.21 2.81 -7.23
C LEU A 7 -10.83 2.04 -8.41
N SER A 8 -11.98 2.47 -8.91
CA SER A 8 -12.57 2.05 -10.18
C SER A 8 -11.64 2.21 -11.40
N GLY A 9 -10.43 2.78 -11.22
CA GLY A 9 -9.42 2.92 -12.26
C GLY A 9 -8.03 2.38 -11.91
N ILE A 10 -7.84 1.56 -10.87
CA ILE A 10 -6.51 1.04 -10.51
C ILE A 10 -6.20 -0.27 -11.21
N LYS A 11 -5.08 -0.27 -11.94
CA LYS A 11 -4.55 -1.40 -12.72
C LYS A 11 -3.71 -2.31 -11.85
N SER A 12 -2.86 -1.75 -11.00
CA SER A 12 -2.02 -2.51 -10.06
C SER A 12 -1.55 -1.66 -8.89
N PHE A 13 -1.20 -2.31 -7.78
CA PHE A 13 -0.56 -1.66 -6.64
C PHE A 13 0.54 -2.57 -6.06
N ASN A 14 1.61 -1.97 -5.56
CA ASN A 14 2.73 -2.67 -4.91
C ASN A 14 3.06 -1.98 -3.59
N GLY A 15 3.12 -2.75 -2.51
CA GLY A 15 3.54 -2.28 -1.19
C GLY A 15 4.97 -2.68 -0.88
N TYR A 16 5.69 -1.79 -0.21
CA TYR A 16 7.04 -2.03 0.30
C TYR A 16 7.12 -1.53 1.74
N ILE A 17 7.75 -2.30 2.62
CA ILE A 17 8.07 -1.90 3.99
C ILE A 17 9.59 -2.01 4.14
N ASP A 18 10.24 -0.92 4.52
CA ASP A 18 11.71 -0.83 4.65
C ASP A 18 12.45 -1.31 3.40
N GLY A 19 11.90 -1.01 2.22
CA GLY A 19 12.43 -1.44 0.93
C GLY A 19 12.17 -2.92 0.58
N LYS A 20 11.50 -3.68 1.45
CA LYS A 20 11.08 -5.07 1.18
C LYS A 20 9.68 -5.08 0.59
N TRP A 21 9.51 -5.73 -0.56
CA TRP A 21 8.18 -5.92 -1.14
C TRP A 21 7.32 -6.78 -0.21
N ILE A 22 6.07 -6.36 -0.04
CA ILE A 22 5.08 -7.07 0.77
C ILE A 22 3.79 -7.29 -0.02
N LEU A 23 3.13 -8.41 0.25
CA LEU A 23 1.84 -8.71 -0.32
C LEU A 23 0.76 -7.90 0.42
N MET A 24 0.14 -6.97 -0.28
CA MET A 24 -0.97 -6.14 0.21
C MET A 24 -2.30 -6.75 -0.24
N GLU A 25 -3.31 -6.69 0.61
CA GLU A 25 -4.69 -7.00 0.23
C GLU A 25 -5.46 -5.72 -0.08
N PHE A 26 -6.27 -5.79 -1.14
CA PHE A 26 -7.04 -4.66 -1.63
C PHE A 26 -8.48 -5.07 -1.90
N ASP A 27 -9.40 -4.35 -1.27
CA ASP A 27 -10.82 -4.46 -1.54
C ASP A 27 -11.31 -3.29 -2.40
N THR A 28 -11.62 -3.60 -3.66
CA THR A 28 -12.13 -2.65 -4.65
C THR A 28 -13.51 -2.09 -4.29
N LYS A 29 -14.32 -2.83 -3.53
CA LYS A 29 -15.69 -2.44 -3.19
C LYS A 29 -15.73 -1.33 -2.14
N THR A 30 -14.89 -1.42 -1.11
CA THR A 30 -14.82 -0.47 0.00
C THR A 30 -13.64 0.49 -0.12
N ALA A 31 -12.84 0.33 -1.17
CA ALA A 31 -11.66 1.13 -1.39
C ALA A 31 -10.61 1.01 -0.26
N SER A 32 -10.52 -0.19 0.32
CA SER A 32 -9.69 -0.47 1.49
C SER A 32 -8.45 -1.23 1.09
N LEU A 33 -7.29 -0.72 1.50
CA LEU A 33 -6.00 -1.37 1.32
C LEU A 33 -5.39 -1.66 2.70
N TRP A 34 -5.08 -2.92 2.97
CA TRP A 34 -4.48 -3.35 4.23
C TRP A 34 -3.42 -4.41 4.02
N HIS A 35 -2.58 -4.54 5.03
CA HIS A 35 -1.61 -5.61 5.16
C HIS A 35 -1.61 -6.04 6.62
N ASN A 36 -1.59 -7.35 6.84
CA ASN A 36 -1.44 -7.89 8.18
C ASN A 36 0.05 -7.98 8.49
N PHE A 37 0.50 -7.11 9.40
CA PHE A 37 1.86 -7.15 9.91
C PHE A 37 2.03 -8.41 10.77
N ASP A 38 2.71 -9.43 10.23
CA ASP A 38 3.14 -10.60 11.00
C ASP A 38 4.24 -10.24 12.00
N GLU A 39 4.57 -11.17 12.91
CA GLU A 39 5.67 -11.06 13.90
C GLU A 39 7.04 -10.69 13.30
N ARG A 40 7.20 -10.82 11.98
CA ARG A 40 8.38 -10.38 11.23
C ARG A 40 8.54 -8.86 11.18
N THR A 41 7.46 -8.12 11.42
CA THR A 41 7.47 -6.67 11.51
C THR A 41 7.82 -6.32 12.96
N THR A 42 9.10 -6.11 13.20
CA THR A 42 9.64 -5.74 14.51
C THR A 42 8.99 -4.44 15.02
N ALA A 43 9.10 -4.15 16.32
CA ALA A 43 8.72 -2.84 16.84
C ALA A 43 9.81 -1.84 16.45
N GLY A 44 9.42 -0.66 15.95
CA GLY A 44 10.37 0.31 15.41
C GLY A 44 9.75 1.31 14.45
N SER A 45 10.59 2.20 13.92
CA SER A 45 10.25 3.10 12.83
C SER A 45 10.42 2.36 11.51
N HIS A 46 9.33 2.29 10.76
CA HIS A 46 9.26 1.64 9.47
C HIS A 46 8.83 2.63 8.41
N LYS A 47 9.37 2.45 7.21
CA LYS A 47 8.97 3.22 6.04
C LYS A 47 8.10 2.36 5.13
N PHE A 48 6.84 2.74 4.99
CA PHE A 48 5.94 2.11 4.04
C PHE A 48 5.88 2.92 2.75
N GLU A 49 6.06 2.24 1.62
CA GLU A 49 5.92 2.81 0.29
C GLU A 49 4.87 2.02 -0.50
N LEU A 50 3.90 2.74 -1.06
CA LEU A 50 2.85 2.20 -1.90
C LEU A 50 2.96 2.82 -3.29
N VAL A 51 3.15 1.97 -4.30
CA VAL A 51 3.18 2.34 -5.70
C VAL A 51 1.86 1.90 -6.34
N VAL A 52 1.04 2.84 -6.78
CA VAL A 52 -0.26 2.59 -7.42
C VAL A 52 -0.15 2.97 -8.89
N THR A 53 -0.58 2.07 -9.77
CA THR A 53 -0.66 2.31 -11.22
C THR A 53 -2.13 2.29 -11.63
N ASP A 54 -2.58 3.34 -12.32
CA ASP A 54 -3.93 3.40 -12.86
C ASP A 54 -4.03 2.79 -14.27
N MET A 55 -5.26 2.70 -14.80
CA MET A 55 -5.54 2.17 -16.14
C MET A 55 -5.00 3.06 -17.28
N LYS A 56 -4.58 4.29 -16.98
CA LYS A 56 -3.96 5.23 -17.93
C LYS A 56 -2.44 5.25 -17.79
N ASP A 57 -1.85 4.27 -17.10
CA ASP A 57 -0.42 4.16 -16.81
C ASP A 57 0.14 5.35 -15.99
N ASN A 58 -0.71 6.08 -15.25
CA ASN A 58 -0.23 7.00 -14.24
C ASN A 58 0.23 6.22 -13.01
N VAL A 59 1.45 6.49 -12.58
CA VAL A 59 2.04 5.91 -11.37
C VAL A 59 2.04 6.94 -10.26
N LYS A 60 1.32 6.66 -9.17
CA LYS A 60 1.38 7.42 -7.92
C LYS A 60 2.19 6.65 -6.88
N ARG A 61 3.08 7.35 -6.18
CA ARG A 61 3.87 6.79 -5.08
C ARG A 61 3.49 7.50 -3.79
N TYR A 62 3.15 6.71 -2.79
CA TYR A 62 2.82 7.19 -1.45
C TYR A 62 3.83 6.59 -0.48
N ALA A 63 4.65 7.44 0.13
CA ALA A 63 5.54 7.03 1.20
C ALA A 63 5.00 7.57 2.52
N ILE A 64 4.98 6.74 3.55
CA ILE A 64 4.66 7.15 4.91
C ILE A 64 5.68 6.52 5.84
N ASP A 65 6.02 7.26 6.88
CA ASP A 65 6.80 6.77 7.99
C ASP A 65 5.83 6.45 9.12
N PHE A 66 5.88 5.23 9.64
CA PHE A 66 5.04 4.80 10.75
C PHE A 66 5.89 4.11 11.81
N SER A 67 5.49 4.24 13.07
CA SER A 67 6.14 3.56 14.20
C SER A 67 5.15 2.59 14.83
N ARG A 68 5.59 1.34 15.06
CA ARG A 68 4.84 0.33 15.80
C ARG A 68 5.20 0.31 17.27
#